data_AF-A0A1Z9GVY2-F1
#
_entry.id   AF-A0A1Z9GVY2-F1
#
_cell.length_a   1.000
_cell.length_b   1.000
_cell.length_c   1.000
_cell.angle_alpha   90.00
_cell.angle_beta   90.00
_cell.angle_gamma   90.00
#
_symmetry.space_group_name_H-M   'P 1'
#
loop_
_entity.id
_entity.type
_entity.pdbx_description
1 polymer ?
#
loop_
_entity_poly.entity_id
_entity_poly.type
_entity_poly.pdbx_seq_one_letter_code
_entity_poly.pdbx_strand_id
1 'polypeptide(L)'
;KKKVDLVTNIFPRSFPKGQSIEILNSNIFKSNFTKFTLNQKEHVTKYFYDNYKKFKIFNVKSFKNKSFINLAIDTKKEFIYLNNNFEKINLK
;
A
#
# COMPACT_ATOMS: atom_id res chain seq x y z
N LYS A 1 -11.73 21.45 -0.14
CA LYS A 1 -11.02 20.14 -0.14
C LYS A 1 -10.98 19.59 -1.57
N LYS A 2 -9.82 19.19 -2.11
CA LYS A 2 -9.75 18.51 -3.42
C LYS A 2 -10.31 17.10 -3.29
N LYS A 3 -11.19 16.69 -4.21
CA LYS A 3 -11.74 15.34 -4.28
C LYS A 3 -10.68 14.43 -4.90
N VAL A 4 -10.25 13.43 -4.13
CA VAL A 4 -9.24 12.43 -4.51
C VAL A 4 -9.94 11.09 -4.71
N ASP A 5 -9.49 10.32 -5.70
CA ASP A 5 -10.07 9.01 -6.02
C ASP A 5 -9.36 7.88 -5.27
N LEU A 6 -8.03 7.97 -5.15
CA LEU A 6 -7.18 7.01 -4.43
C LEU A 6 -6.13 7.76 -3.61
N VAL A 7 -6.07 7.47 -2.31
CA VAL A 7 -4.92 7.84 -1.46
C VAL A 7 -4.06 6.61 -1.27
N THR A 8 -2.75 6.74 -1.44
CA THR A 8 -1.80 5.64 -1.29
C THR A 8 -0.48 6.13 -0.70
N ASN A 9 0.34 5.25 -0.17
CA ASN A 9 1.73 5.56 0.17
C ASN A 9 2.75 4.67 -0.57
N ILE A 10 2.30 3.92 -1.58
CA ILE A 10 3.12 2.94 -2.30
C ILE A 10 3.39 3.30 -3.77
N PHE A 11 2.90 4.44 -4.27
CA PHE A 11 2.97 4.83 -5.67
C PHE A 11 3.42 6.30 -5.85
N PRO A 12 4.72 6.65 -5.61
CA PRO A 12 5.84 5.77 -5.23
C PRO A 12 6.01 5.57 -3.73
N ARG A 13 6.57 4.41 -3.34
CA ARG A 13 6.80 4.01 -1.95
C ARG A 13 7.87 4.84 -1.24
N SER A 14 7.56 5.32 -0.05
CA SER A 14 8.52 5.98 0.87
C SER A 14 8.50 5.43 2.30
N PHE A 15 7.50 4.61 2.64
CA PHE A 15 7.37 3.91 3.92
C PHE A 15 7.91 2.48 3.82
N PRO A 16 8.25 1.83 4.95
CA PRO A 16 8.60 0.41 4.98
C PRO A 16 7.55 -0.46 4.27
N LYS A 17 7.98 -1.57 3.67
CA LYS A 17 7.03 -2.65 3.33
C LYS A 17 6.42 -3.18 4.63
N GLY A 18 5.14 -3.58 4.60
CA GLY A 18 4.35 -3.88 5.80
C GLY A 18 3.63 -2.68 6.42
N GLN A 19 3.87 -1.45 5.93
CA GLN A 19 3.12 -0.23 6.31
C GLN A 19 2.43 0.40 5.08
N SER A 20 1.94 -0.43 4.17
CA SER A 20 1.22 0.04 2.98
C SER A 20 -0.19 0.49 3.37
N ILE A 21 -0.64 1.64 2.86
CA ILE A 21 -1.99 2.16 3.07
C ILE A 21 -2.56 2.55 1.72
N GLU A 22 -3.80 2.14 1.46
CA GLU A 22 -4.56 2.49 0.27
C GLU A 22 -6.01 2.80 0.68
N ILE A 23 -6.52 3.96 0.28
CA ILE A 23 -7.90 4.40 0.56
C ILE A 23 -8.54 4.76 -0.77
N LEU A 24 -9.53 4.00 -1.18
CA LEU A 24 -10.18 4.10 -2.49
C LEU A 24 -11.61 4.63 -2.34
N ASN A 25 -11.99 5.56 -3.22
CA ASN A 25 -13.38 5.99 -3.33
C ASN A 25 -14.26 4.84 -3.83
N SER A 26 -15.24 4.44 -3.01
CA SER A 26 -16.11 3.28 -3.30
C SER A 26 -16.95 3.45 -4.57
N ASN A 27 -17.35 4.67 -4.94
CA ASN A 27 -18.09 4.92 -6.17
C ASN A 27 -17.20 4.69 -7.40
N ILE A 28 -15.94 5.14 -7.34
CA ILE A 28 -14.94 4.93 -8.40
C ILE A 28 -14.59 3.45 -8.54
N PHE A 29 -14.50 2.73 -7.41
CA PHE A 29 -14.37 1.26 -7.43
C PHE A 29 -15.54 0.60 -8.16
N LYS A 30 -16.77 0.85 -7.71
CA LYS A 30 -17.99 0.25 -8.28
C LYS A 30 -18.13 0.51 -9.79
N SER A 31 -17.86 1.74 -10.24
CA SER A 31 -17.98 2.10 -11.65
C SER A 31 -16.92 1.47 -12.57
N ASN A 32 -15.84 0.91 -12.01
CA ASN A 32 -14.74 0.33 -12.79
C ASN A 32 -14.52 -1.16 -12.55
N PHE A 33 -15.11 -1.76 -11.51
CA PHE A 33 -14.90 -3.15 -11.13
C PHE A 33 -15.13 -4.16 -12.28
N THR A 34 -16.12 -3.91 -13.15
CA THR A 34 -16.41 -4.78 -14.30
C THR A 34 -15.30 -4.82 -15.35
N LYS A 35 -14.36 -3.87 -15.32
CA LYS A 35 -13.23 -3.76 -16.25
C LYS A 35 -11.97 -4.47 -15.74
N PHE A 36 -12.01 -5.06 -14.55
CA PHE A 36 -10.82 -5.64 -13.92
C PHE A 36 -10.47 -6.99 -14.55
N THR A 37 -9.18 -7.18 -14.86
CA THR A 37 -8.63 -8.50 -15.16
C THR A 37 -8.60 -9.38 -13.92
N LEU A 38 -8.36 -10.69 -14.08
CA LEU A 38 -8.26 -11.62 -12.95
C LEU A 38 -7.19 -11.18 -11.92
N ASN A 39 -6.01 -10.79 -12.39
CA ASN A 39 -4.92 -10.26 -11.56
C ASN A 39 -5.33 -8.95 -10.83
N GLN A 40 -6.10 -8.08 -11.48
CA GLN A 40 -6.58 -6.85 -10.84
C GLN A 40 -7.71 -7.10 -9.83
N LYS A 41 -8.42 -8.24 -9.90
CA LYS A 41 -9.38 -8.64 -8.86
C LYS A 41 -8.67 -9.11 -7.60
N GLU A 42 -7.52 -9.77 -7.73
CA GLU A 42 -6.66 -10.16 -6.61
C GLU A 42 -5.97 -8.92 -5.98
N HIS A 43 -5.45 -8.03 -6.82
CA HIS A 43 -4.82 -6.78 -6.39
C HIS A 43 -5.66 -5.57 -6.82
N VAL A 44 -6.74 -5.31 -6.09
CA VAL A 44 -7.79 -4.31 -6.42
C VAL A 44 -7.25 -2.95 -6.88
N THR A 45 -6.23 -2.42 -6.20
CA THR A 45 -5.67 -1.09 -6.50
C THR A 45 -4.82 -1.06 -7.77
N LYS A 46 -4.37 -2.22 -8.25
CA LYS A 46 -3.53 -2.36 -9.45
C LYS A 46 -4.19 -1.77 -10.69
N TYR A 47 -5.50 -1.93 -10.86
CA TYR A 47 -6.23 -1.33 -11.99
C TYR A 47 -6.04 0.19 -12.06
N PHE A 48 -6.07 0.87 -10.90
CA PHE A 48 -5.92 2.31 -10.80
C PHE A 48 -4.48 2.76 -11.06
N TYR A 49 -3.49 1.98 -10.64
CA TYR A 49 -2.08 2.24 -10.95
C TYR A 49 -1.76 2.04 -12.44
N ASP A 50 -2.25 0.96 -13.05
CA ASP A 50 -2.08 0.67 -14.47
C ASP A 50 -2.72 1.77 -15.35
N ASN A 51 -3.75 2.44 -14.82
CA ASN A 51 -4.49 3.52 -15.49
C ASN A 51 -4.31 4.88 -14.79
N TYR A 52 -3.18 5.14 -14.12
CA TYR A 52 -3.02 6.28 -13.20
C TYR A 52 -3.38 7.64 -13.81
N LYS A 53 -3.20 7.84 -15.12
CA LYS A 53 -3.56 9.09 -15.82
C LYS A 53 -5.07 9.40 -15.79
N LYS A 54 -5.93 8.39 -15.56
CA LYS A 54 -7.39 8.52 -15.51
C LYS A 54 -7.93 8.87 -14.12
N PHE A 55 -7.08 8.83 -13.08
CA PHE A 55 -7.51 8.93 -11.68
C PHE A 55 -6.74 10.00 -10.92
N LYS A 56 -7.42 10.66 -9.98
CA LYS A 56 -6.77 11.58 -9.03
C LYS A 56 -6.17 10.78 -7.89
N ILE A 57 -4.89 10.43 -8.03
CA ILE A 57 -4.14 9.68 -7.02
C ILE A 57 -3.33 10.65 -6.14
N PHE A 58 -3.51 10.58 -4.83
CA PHE A 58 -2.70 11.31 -3.86
C PHE A 58 -1.73 10.35 -3.16
N ASN A 59 -0.43 10.57 -3.35
CA ASN A 59 0.61 9.75 -2.72
C ASN A 59 1.15 10.42 -1.45
N VAL A 60 0.89 9.82 -0.29
CA VAL A 60 1.43 10.22 1.01
C VAL A 60 2.92 9.88 1.05
N LYS A 61 3.74 10.86 1.42
CA LYS A 61 5.19 10.70 1.54
C LYS A 61 5.62 10.73 3.00
N SER A 62 6.51 9.82 3.37
CA SER A 62 7.23 9.86 4.64
C SER A 62 8.24 11.02 4.61
N PHE A 63 8.50 11.61 5.78
CA PHE A 63 9.52 12.66 5.94
C PHE A 63 10.93 12.16 5.57
N LYS A 64 11.25 10.90 5.90
CA LYS A 64 12.49 10.22 5.48
C LYS A 64 12.12 9.00 4.65
N ASN A 65 12.88 8.74 3.58
CA ASN A 65 12.68 7.54 2.78
C ASN A 65 13.12 6.30 3.58
N LYS A 66 12.17 5.42 3.87
CA LYS A 66 12.36 4.14 4.58
C LYS A 66 11.88 2.95 3.75
N SER A 67 11.74 3.11 2.44
CA SER A 67 11.21 2.07 1.54
C SER A 67 12.09 0.82 1.45
N PHE A 68 13.34 0.91 1.89
CA PHE A 68 14.30 -0.20 1.96
C PHE A 68 14.06 -1.15 3.15
N ILE A 69 13.26 -0.75 4.14
CA ILE A 69 12.93 -1.59 5.30
C ILE A 69 11.77 -2.52 4.93
N ASN A 70 11.91 -3.83 5.19
CA ASN A 70 10.82 -4.80 5.09
C ASN A 70 10.30 -5.19 6.48
N LEU A 71 9.04 -4.87 6.76
CA LEU A 71 8.30 -5.26 7.95
C LEU A 71 7.08 -6.14 7.61
N ALA A 72 6.92 -6.56 6.34
CA ALA A 72 5.94 -7.57 5.98
C ALA A 72 6.45 -8.95 6.41
N ILE A 73 5.52 -9.84 6.74
CA ILE A 73 5.82 -11.24 7.11
C ILE A 73 5.27 -12.11 5.98
N ASP A 74 6.14 -12.50 5.06
CA ASP A 74 5.81 -13.40 3.96
C ASP A 74 6.42 -14.79 4.19
N THR A 75 7.44 -14.88 5.06
CA THR A 75 8.21 -16.10 5.33
C THR A 75 8.44 -16.35 6.82
N LYS A 76 8.69 -17.63 7.18
CA LYS A 76 9.06 -18.03 8.55
C LYS A 76 10.31 -17.29 9.07
N LYS A 77 11.27 -17.00 8.19
CA LYS A 77 12.50 -16.28 8.55
C LYS A 77 12.19 -14.83 8.97
N GLU A 78 11.31 -14.15 8.24
CA GLU A 78 10.87 -12.78 8.58
C GLU A 78 10.10 -12.76 9.89
N PHE A 79 9.23 -13.75 10.12
CA PHE A 79 8.53 -13.92 11.40
C PHE A 79 9.51 -14.04 12.57
N ILE A 80 10.47 -14.97 12.51
CA ILE A 80 11.47 -15.17 13.58
C ILE A 80 12.28 -13.88 13.81
N TYR A 81 12.73 -13.23 12.73
CA TYR A 81 13.48 -11.99 12.81
C TYR A 81 12.68 -10.88 13.50
N LEU A 82 11.44 -10.63 13.07
CA LEU A 82 10.61 -9.58 13.66
C LEU A 82 10.25 -9.91 15.11
N ASN A 83 9.89 -11.16 15.42
CA ASN A 83 9.57 -11.59 16.77
C ASN A 83 10.74 -11.32 17.75
N ASN A 84 11.96 -11.71 17.39
CA ASN A 84 13.14 -11.50 18.23
C ASN A 84 13.51 -10.03 18.43
N ASN A 85 13.13 -9.15 17.50
CA ASN A 85 13.40 -7.71 17.61
C ASN A 85 12.23 -6.94 18.24
N PHE A 86 11.01 -7.48 18.19
CA PHE A 86 9.84 -6.88 18.82
C PHE A 86 9.93 -6.95 20.36
N GLU A 87 10.37 -8.09 20.90
CA GLU A 87 10.63 -8.26 22.34
C GLU A 87 11.60 -7.21 22.90
N LYS A 88 12.59 -6.79 22.11
CA LYS A 88 13.57 -5.77 22.52
C LYS A 88 12.99 -4.36 22.60
N ILE A 89 11.88 -4.10 21.92
CA ILE A 89 11.19 -2.80 21.93
C ILE A 89 10.26 -2.69 23.13
N ASN A 90 9.63 -3.81 23.54
CA ASN A 90 8.74 -3.86 24.70
C ASN A 90 9.47 -4.01 26.05
N LEU A 91 10.79 -4.22 26.04
CA LEU A 91 11.64 -4.24 27.24
C LEU A 91 12.14 -2.83 27.64
N LYS A 92 11.44 -1.76 27.23
CA LYS A 92 11.66 -0.39 27.71
C LYS A 92 10.42 0.15 28.41
#